data_AF-A0A356Z7T3-F1
#
_entry.id   AF-A0A356Z7T3-F1
#
_cell.length_a   1.000
_cell.length_b   1.000
_cell.length_c   1.000
_cell.angle_alpha   90.00
_cell.angle_beta   90.00
_cell.angle_gamma   90.00
#
_symmetry.space_group_name_H-M   'P 1'
#
loop_
_entity.id
_entity.type
_entity.pdbx_description
1 polymer ?
#
loop_
_entity_poly.entity_id
_entity_poly.type
_entity_poly.pdbx_seq_one_letter_code
_entity_poly.pdbx_strand_id
1 'polypeptide(L)' 'MYLRAEYRLGPELKFLGNLDTMHLMERALRRAGIPYALSEGFNPHIKLSMGTVLPVGLWSEKE' A
#
# COMPACT_ATOMS: atom_id res chain seq x y z
N MET A 1 -5.39 -5.81 -16.88
CA MET A 1 -6.15 -4.66 -16.34
C MET A 1 -5.40 -4.13 -15.12
N TYR A 2 -5.17 -2.82 -15.05
CA TYR A 2 -4.53 -2.19 -13.90
C TYR A 2 -5.58 -1.37 -13.14
N LEU A 3 -5.69 -1.59 -11.83
CA LEU A 3 -6.53 -0.78 -10.97
C LEU A 3 -5.66 0.36 -10.40
N ARG A 4 -6.16 1.59 -10.48
CA ARG A 4 -5.62 2.74 -9.74
C ARG A 4 -6.64 3.14 -8.69
N ALA A 5 -6.15 3.40 -7.49
CA ALA A 5 -6.95 3.84 -6.37
C ALA A 5 -6.15 4.89 -5.60
N GLU A 6 -6.86 5.86 -5.04
CA GLU A 6 -6.30 6.82 -4.10
C GLU A 6 -6.48 6.28 -2.67
N TYR A 7 -5.55 6.59 -1.78
CA TYR A 7 -5.68 6.31 -0.36
C TYR A 7 -5.33 7.52 0.50
N ARG A 8 -5.81 7.50 1.74
CA ARG A 8 -5.53 8.51 2.76
C ARG A 8 -4.56 7.94 3.78
N LEU A 9 -3.50 8.67 4.08
CA LEU A 9 -2.65 8.42 5.23
C LEU A 9 -3.12 9.33 6.38
N GLY A 10 -3.59 8.74 7.47
CA GLY A 10 -4.00 9.50 8.66
C GLY A 10 -2.80 10.02 9.47
N PRO A 11 -2.99 11.05 10.32
CA PRO A 11 -1.94 11.57 11.20
C PRO A 11 -1.42 10.51 12.19
N GLU A 12 -2.24 9.50 12.52
CA GLU A 12 -1.89 8.34 13.35
C GLU A 12 -0.77 7.49 12.73
N LEU A 13 -0.69 7.48 11.40
CA LEU A 13 0.20 6.62 10.61
C LEU A 13 1.39 7.39 10.01
N LYS A 14 1.53 8.69 10.32
CA LYS A 14 2.56 9.57 9.72
C LYS A 14 4.00 9.11 9.96
N PHE A 15 4.23 8.27 10.97
CA PHE A 15 5.56 7.74 11.29
C PHE A 15 5.86 6.39 10.64
N LEU A 16 4.92 5.81 9.89
CA LEU A 16 5.17 4.58 9.14
C LEU A 16 6.10 4.85 7.96
N GLY A 17 7.05 3.94 7.75
CA GLY A 17 7.85 3.94 6.54
C GLY A 17 7.04 3.52 5.31
N ASN A 18 7.63 3.69 4.13
CA ASN A 18 7.03 3.23 2.89
C ASN A 18 6.75 1.71 2.91
N LEU A 19 7.73 0.93 3.36
CA LEU A 19 7.60 -0.53 3.43
C LEU A 19 6.51 -0.97 4.41
N ASP A 20 6.39 -0.30 5.56
CA ASP A 20 5.33 -0.57 6.52
C ASP A 20 3.94 -0.29 5.93
N THR A 21 3.85 0.79 5.16
CA THR A 21 2.63 1.19 4.44
C THR A 21 2.27 0.17 3.36
N MET A 22 3.26 -0.31 2.58
CA MET A 22 3.04 -1.38 1.59
C MET A 22 2.52 -2.65 2.27
N HIS A 23 3.19 -3.11 3.34
CA HIS A 23 2.75 -4.29 4.07
C HIS A 23 1.36 -4.12 4.69
N LEU A 24 1.03 -2.92 5.19
CA LEU A 24 -0.30 -2.59 5.68
C LEU A 24 -1.35 -2.73 4.56
N MET A 25 -1.08 -2.18 3.38
CA MET A 25 -2.00 -2.27 2.25
C MET A 25 -2.17 -3.71 1.79
N GLU A 26 -1.10 -4.49 1.70
CA GLU A 26 -1.22 -5.90 1.35
C GLU A 26 -2.09 -6.68 2.34
N ARG A 27 -1.93 -6.44 3.66
CA ARG A 27 -2.77 -7.06 4.69
C ARG A 27 -4.22 -6.61 4.58
N ALA A 28 -4.46 -5.33 4.28
CA ALA A 28 -5.81 -4.79 4.10
C ALA A 28 -6.51 -5.41 2.89
N LEU A 29 -5.82 -5.50 1.74
CA LEU A 29 -6.33 -6.15 0.52
C LEU A 29 -6.69 -7.63 0.77
N ARG A 30 -5.81 -8.37 1.45
CA ARG A 30 -6.06 -9.75 1.86
C ARG A 30 -7.30 -9.89 2.75
N ARG A 31 -7.41 -9.02 3.76
CA ARG A 31 -8.53 -9.04 4.72
C ARG A 31 -9.86 -8.62 4.10
N ALA A 32 -9.83 -7.70 3.13
CA ALA A 32 -11.01 -7.23 2.44
C ALA A 32 -11.55 -8.23 1.39
N GLY A 33 -10.82 -9.31 1.10
CA GLY A 33 -11.22 -10.29 0.08
C GLY A 33 -11.19 -9.72 -1.34
N ILE A 34 -10.43 -8.65 -1.58
CA ILE A 34 -10.30 -8.03 -2.90
C ILE A 34 -9.45 -8.96 -3.78
N PRO A 35 -9.88 -9.32 -4.99
CA PRO A 35 -9.06 -10.10 -5.91
C PRO A 35 -7.76 -9.36 -6.26
N TYR A 36 -6.62 -10.03 -6.11
CA TYR A 36 -5.29 -9.48 -6.41
C TYR A 36 -4.42 -10.46 -7.19
N ALA A 37 -3.43 -9.93 -7.91
CA ALA A 37 -2.41 -10.72 -8.58
C ALA A 37 -1.15 -10.84 -7.70
N LEU A 38 -0.44 -11.96 -7.82
CA LEU A 38 0.85 -12.19 -7.15
C LEU A 38 2.01 -12.05 -8.15
N SER A 39 3.20 -11.76 -7.64
CA SER A 39 4.45 -11.83 -8.40
C SER A 39 4.77 -13.28 -8.78
N GLU A 40 5.50 -13.46 -9.87
CA GLU A 40 5.87 -14.78 -10.43
C GLU A 40 7.26 -15.26 -9.93
N GLY A 41 7.79 -14.63 -8.88
CA GLY A 41 9.09 -14.99 -8.31
C GLY A 41 9.01 -16.12 -7.29
N PHE A 42 10.17 -16.58 -6.81
CA PHE A 42 10.28 -17.61 -5.77
C PHE A 42 9.66 -17.22 -4.42
N ASN A 43 9.43 -15.91 -4.19
CA ASN A 43 8.66 -15.38 -3.08
C ASN A 43 7.51 -14.53 -3.65
N PRO A 44 6.27 -15.06 -3.73
CA PRO A 44 5.14 -14.34 -4.30
C PRO A 44 4.66 -13.24 -3.35
N HIS A 45 4.64 -12.01 -3.84
CA HIS A 45 4.10 -10.83 -3.17
C HIS A 45 2.94 -10.25 -3.98
N ILE A 46 2.04 -9.50 -3.34
CA ILE A 46 0.96 -8.84 -4.09
C ILE A 46 1.58 -7.85 -5.07
N LYS A 47 1.15 -7.91 -6.33
CA LYS A 47 1.54 -6.94 -7.37
C LYS A 47 0.88 -5.58 -7.06
N LEU A 48 1.57 -4.77 -6.26
CA LEU A 48 1.16 -3.43 -5.84
C LEU A 48 2.27 -2.42 -6.17
N SER A 49 1.88 -1.28 -6.72
CA SER A 49 2.77 -0.12 -6.93
C SER A 49 2.14 1.07 -6.22
N MET A 50 2.89 1.73 -5.33
CA MET A 50 2.44 2.97 -4.70
C MET A 50 2.99 4.18 -5.46
N GLY A 51 2.36 5.34 -5.25
CA GLY A 51 2.78 6.62 -5.81
C GLY A 51 4.08 7.14 -5.18
N THR A 52 4.24 8.47 -5.17
CA THR A 52 5.41 9.09 -4.56
C THR A 52 5.39 8.88 -3.06
N VAL A 53 6.55 8.65 -2.46
CA VAL A 53 6.58 8.36 -1.03
C VAL A 53 6.41 9.66 -0.25
N LEU A 54 5.48 9.69 0.70
CA LEU A 54 5.42 10.74 1.70
C LEU A 54 6.60 10.61 2.68
N PRO A 55 7.35 11.69 2.94
CA PRO A 55 8.38 11.70 3.98
C PRO A 55 7.79 11.32 5.35
N VAL A 56 8.58 10.60 6.14
CA VAL A 56 8.20 10.25 7.52
C VAL A 56 7.90 11.53 8.31
N GLY A 57 6.78 11.52 9.03
CA GLY A 57 6.26 12.65 9.79
C GLY A 57 5.18 13.46 9.07
N LEU A 58 4.97 13.24 7.76
CA LEU A 58 3.91 13.87 6.97
C LEU A 58 2.73 12.92 6.74
N TRP A 59 1.57 13.48 6.46
CA TRP A 59 0.35 12.75 6.11
C TRP A 59 -0.39 13.46 4.98
N SER A 60 -1.12 12.70 4.15
CA SER A 60 -1.85 13.20 2.99
C SER A 60 -3.26 12.61 2.94
N GLU A 61 -4.20 13.37 2.39
CA GLU A 61 -5.56 12.91 2.17
C GLU A 61 -5.74 12.11 0.88
N LYS A 62 -4.82 12.27 -0.09
CA LYS A 62 -4.89 11.64 -1.41
C LYS A 62 -3.49 11.30 -1.91
N GLU A 63 -3.18 10.00 -1.92
CA GLU A 63 -1.95 9.40 -2.45
C GLU A 63 -2.27 8.24 -3.39
#